data_AF-A0A0B7B7M5-F1
#
_entry.id   AF-A0A0B7B7M5-F1
#
_cell.length_a   1.000
_cell.length_b   1.000
_cell.length_c   1.000
_cell.angle_alpha   90.00
_cell.angle_beta   90.00
_cell.angle_gamma   90.00
#
_symmetry.space_group_name_H-M   'P 1'
#
loop_
_entity.id
_entity.type
_entity.pdbx_description
1 polymer ?
#
loop_
_entity_poly.entity_id
_entity_poly.type
_entity_poly.pdbx_seq_one_letter_code
_entity_poly.pdbx_strand_id
1 'polypeptide(L)' 'MIAYDAFLGAGNSWEELCYRSMFHGGDSDSTGVIAACWFGATYGVNGVPERNYKNVEYQDRLRAVGEKLYTLAFPVDAH' A
#
# COMPACT_ATOMS: atom_id res chain seq x y z
N MET A 1 9.05 -10.41 -9.09
CA MET A 1 7.97 -11.36 -8.78
C MET A 1 7.65 -11.46 -7.28
N ILE A 2 8.49 -10.94 -6.37
CA ILE A 2 8.27 -11.02 -4.91
C ILE A 2 7.02 -10.25 -4.45
N ALA A 3 6.83 -8.99 -4.87
CA ALA A 3 5.69 -8.18 -4.43
C ALA A 3 4.33 -8.81 -4.76
N TYR A 4 4.22 -9.46 -5.93
CA TYR A 4 2.97 -10.06 -6.40
C TYR A 4 2.69 -11.38 -5.70
N ASP A 5 3.72 -12.20 -5.51
CA ASP A 5 3.63 -13.43 -4.71
C ASP A 5 3.24 -13.11 -3.26
N ALA A 6 3.83 -12.08 -2.67
CA ALA A 6 3.47 -11.61 -1.34
C ALA A 6 2.00 -11.15 -1.25
N PHE A 7 1.53 -10.36 -2.22
CA PHE A 7 0.15 -9.89 -2.25
C PHE A 7 -0.86 -11.05 -2.36
N LEU A 8 -0.60 -12.03 -3.24
CA LEU A 8 -1.44 -13.22 -3.36
C LEU A 8 -1.40 -14.10 -2.11
N GLY A 9 -0.21 -14.29 -1.52
CA GLY A 9 -0.01 -15.15 -0.36
C GLY A 9 -0.51 -14.55 0.96
N ALA A 10 -0.59 -13.23 1.07
CA ALA A 10 -0.99 -12.54 2.29
C ALA A 10 -2.51 -12.37 2.45
N GLY A 11 -3.28 -12.38 1.35
CA GLY A 11 -4.69 -12.02 1.39
C GLY A 11 -4.88 -10.63 2.01
N ASN A 12 -5.79 -10.51 2.99
CA ASN A 12 -6.03 -9.27 3.73
C ASN A 12 -5.15 -9.10 4.99
N SER A 13 -4.12 -9.93 5.19
CA SER A 13 -3.21 -9.83 6.33
C SER A 13 -2.05 -8.88 6.04
N TRP A 14 -2.08 -7.70 6.63
CA TRP A 14 -0.96 -6.74 6.55
C TRP A 14 0.34 -7.32 7.11
N GLU A 15 0.27 -8.08 8.20
CA GLU A 15 1.43 -8.70 8.82
C GLU A 15 2.09 -9.74 7.88
N GLU A 16 1.28 -10.62 7.28
CA GLU A 16 1.79 -11.63 6.34
C GLU A 16 2.39 -10.97 5.08
N LEU A 17 1.79 -9.87 4.61
CA LEU A 17 2.33 -9.08 3.51
C LEU A 17 3.72 -8.54 3.84
N CYS A 18 3.91 -8.01 5.06
CA CYS A 18 5.19 -7.48 5.51
C CYS A 18 6.25 -8.58 5.58
N TYR A 19 5.94 -9.73 6.18
CA TYR A 19 6.88 -10.86 6.26
C TYR A 19 7.34 -11.34 4.88
N ARG A 20 6.44 -11.36 3.89
CA ARG A 20 6.77 -11.82 2.54
C ARG A 20 7.47 -10.78 1.66
N SER A 21 7.08 -9.50 1.77
CA SER A 21 7.51 -8.46 0.81
C SER A 21 8.51 -7.45 1.35
N MET A 22 8.60 -7.25 2.68
CA MET A 22 9.40 -6.19 3.30
C MET A 22 10.55 -6.74 4.13
N PHE A 23 10.38 -7.92 4.73
CA PHE A 23 11.32 -8.51 5.66
C PHE A 23 12.07 -9.70 5.06
N HIS A 24 12.87 -9.44 4.02
CA HIS A 24 13.76 -10.43 3.40
C HIS A 24 15.11 -9.81 3.01
N GLY A 25 16.14 -10.63 2.79
CA GLY A 25 17.51 -10.17 2.51
C GLY A 25 17.77 -9.68 1.08
N GLY A 26 16.73 -9.28 0.36
CA GLY A 26 16.83 -8.77 -1.01
C GLY A 26 16.64 -7.26 -1.06
N ASP A 27 16.27 -6.75 -2.24
CA ASP A 27 15.81 -5.36 -2.43
C ASP A 27 14.39 -5.19 -1.87
N SER A 28 14.30 -5.17 -0.54
CA SER A 28 13.04 -5.40 0.18
C SER A 28 12.19 -4.14 0.36
N ASP A 29 12.78 -2.95 0.35
CA ASP A 29 12.05 -1.69 0.30
C ASP A 29 11.32 -1.53 -1.04
N SER A 30 11.98 -1.87 -2.15
CA SER A 30 11.39 -1.84 -3.49
C SER A 30 10.22 -2.83 -3.64
N THR A 31 10.36 -4.07 -3.15
CA THR A 31 9.25 -5.04 -3.20
C THR A 31 8.13 -4.69 -2.21
N GLY A 32 8.51 -4.19 -1.04
CA GLY A 32 7.59 -3.77 0.02
C GLY A 32 6.67 -2.64 -0.42
N VAL A 33 7.22 -1.60 -1.04
CA VAL A 33 6.42 -0.43 -1.46
C VAL A 33 5.41 -0.79 -2.56
N ILE A 34 5.79 -1.67 -3.49
CA ILE A 34 4.88 -2.14 -4.55
C ILE A 34 3.75 -2.99 -3.93
N ALA A 35 4.09 -3.94 -3.06
CA ALA A 35 3.10 -4.81 -2.41
C ALA A 35 2.13 -4.00 -1.51
N ALA A 36 2.65 -3.05 -0.73
CA ALA A 36 1.84 -2.18 0.12
C ALA A 36 0.91 -1.26 -0.68
N CYS A 37 1.34 -0.78 -1.85
CA CYS A 37 0.48 0.01 -2.75
C CYS A 37 -0.73 -0.81 -3.20
N TRP A 38 -0.53 -2.05 -3.65
CA TRP A 38 -1.62 -2.94 -4.06
C TRP A 38 -2.54 -3.33 -2.90
N PHE A 39 -1.95 -3.63 -1.74
CA PHE A 39 -2.72 -3.90 -0.52
C PHE A 39 -3.58 -2.71 -0.12
N GLY A 40 -3.01 -1.50 -0.08
CA GLY A 40 -3.72 -0.28 0.27
C GLY A 40 -4.85 0.06 -0.70
N ALA A 41 -4.64 -0.15 -2.01
CA ALA A 41 -5.68 0.04 -3.02
C ALA A 41 -6.84 -0.98 -2.88
N THR A 42 -6.56 -2.19 -2.40
CA THR A 42 -7.55 -3.29 -2.31
C THR A 42 -8.28 -3.31 -0.97
N TYR A 43 -7.57 -3.08 0.12
CA TYR A 43 -8.06 -3.27 1.49
C TYR A 43 -8.05 -1.99 2.34
N GLY A 44 -7.54 -0.88 1.80
CA GLY A 44 -7.32 0.35 2.57
C GLY A 44 -6.27 0.15 3.68
N VAL A 45 -6.47 0.82 4.81
CA VAL A 45 -5.62 0.67 6.02
C VAL A 45 -6.21 -0.32 7.03
N ASN A 46 -7.17 -1.15 6.61
CA ASN A 46 -7.82 -2.12 7.49
C ASN A 46 -6.80 -3.17 7.96
N GLY A 47 -6.70 -3.36 9.28
CA GLY A 47 -5.73 -4.29 9.87
C GLY A 47 -4.28 -3.80 9.86
N VAL A 48 -4.00 -2.59 9.35
CA VAL A 48 -2.68 -1.96 9.43
C VAL A 48 -2.54 -1.27 10.79
N PRO A 49 -1.53 -1.60 11.63
CA PRO A 49 -1.32 -0.91 12.89
C PRO A 49 -1.14 0.60 12.67
N GLU A 50 -1.83 1.43 13.46
CA GLU A 50 -1.83 2.90 13.27
C GLU A 50 -0.42 3.47 13.24
N ARG A 51 0.47 2.96 14.10
CA ARG A 51 1.88 3.34 14.18
C ARG A 51 2.68 3.13 12.89
N ASN A 52 2.21 2.27 11.97
CA ASN A 52 2.91 1.99 10.71
C ASN A 52 2.68 3.06 9.66
N TYR A 53 1.64 3.89 9.78
CA TYR A 53 1.32 4.93 8.79
C TYR A 53 1.00 6.29 9.40
N LYS A 54 0.82 6.38 10.73
CA LYS A 54 0.67 7.66 11.43
C LYS A 54 2.04 8.34 11.52
N ASN A 55 2.11 9.60 11.08
CA ASN A 55 3.34 10.41 11.08
C ASN A 55 4.46 9.89 10.16
N VAL A 56 4.11 9.11 9.13
CA VAL A 56 5.05 8.77 8.04
C VAL A 56 5.55 10.03 7.33
N GLU A 57 6.82 10.03 6.90
CA GLU A 57 7.38 11.14 6.13
C GLU A 57 6.48 11.46 4.92
N TYR A 58 6.23 12.75 4.69
CA TYR A 58 5.34 13.24 3.63
C TYR A 58 3.87 12.79 3.73
N GLN A 59 3.36 12.38 4.90
CA GLN A 59 1.98 11.91 5.07
C GLN A 59 0.93 12.81 4.40
N ASP A 60 0.97 14.12 4.65
CA ASP A 60 0.01 15.06 4.08
C ASP A 60 0.13 15.17 2.55
N ARG A 61 1.36 15.13 2.03
CA ARG A 61 1.63 15.15 0.58
C ARG A 61 1.09 13.88 -0.09
N LEU A 62 1.31 12.71 0.53
CA LEU A 62 0.84 11.42 0.03
C LEU A 62 -0.69 11.38 -0.03
N ARG A 63 -1.38 11.83 1.03
CA ARG A 63 -2.85 11.92 1.05
C ARG A 63 -3.37 12.87 -0.03
N ALA A 64 -2.82 14.09 -0.11
CA ALA A 64 -3.26 15.08 -1.08
C ALA A 64 -3.07 14.62 -2.54
N VAL A 65 -1.98 13.90 -2.84
CA VAL A 65 -1.77 13.33 -4.19
C VAL A 65 -2.71 12.16 -4.45
N GLY A 66 -2.95 11.28 -3.47
CA GLY A 66 -3.91 10.18 -3.59
C GLY A 66 -5.32 10.66 -3.91
N GLU A 67 -5.80 11.69 -3.21
CA GLU A 67 -7.10 12.31 -3.46
C GLU A 67 -7.19 12.92 -4.87
N LYS A 68 -6.15 13.65 -5.29
CA LYS A 68 -6.10 14.22 -6.65
C LYS A 68 -6.11 13.15 -7.74
N LEU A 69 -5.35 12.06 -7.55
CA LEU A 69 -5.33 10.93 -8.48
C LEU A 69 -6.71 10.27 -8.57
N TYR A 70 -7.41 10.11 -7.45
CA TYR A 70 -8.76 9.58 -7.42
C TYR A 70 -9.74 10.49 -8.20
N THR A 71 -9.73 11.81 -7.95
CA THR A 71 -10.57 12.76 -8.69
C THR A 71 -10.30 12.76 -10.20
N LEU A 72 -9.03 12.63 -10.60
CA LEU A 72 -8.65 12.55 -12.01
C LEU A 72 -9.11 11.24 -12.67
N ALA A 73 -9.02 10.11 -11.96
CA ALA A 73 -9.42 8.80 -12.45
C ALA A 73 -10.95 8.64 -12.51
N PHE A 74 -11.69 9.32 -11.62
CA PHE A 74 -13.15 9.26 -11.51
C PHE A 74 -13.77 10.67 -11.50
N PRO A 75 -13.81 11.37 -12.65
CA PRO A 75 -14.37 12.73 -12.72
C PRO A 75 -15.88 12.73 -12.41
N VAL A 76 -16.34 13.74 -11.67
CA VAL A 76 -17.75 13.87 -11.24
C VAL A 76 -18.72 13.99 -12.42
N ASP A 77 -18.24 14.47 -13.57
CA ASP A 77 -19.05 14.70 -14.78
C ASP A 77 -19.05 13.51 -15.77
N ALA A 78 -18.45 12.37 -15.39
CA ALA A 78 -18.29 11.20 -16.27
C ALA A 78 -19.42 10.15 -16.17
N HIS A 79 -20.56 10.49 -15.55
CA HIS A 79 -21.73 9.63 -15.42
C HIS A 79 -23.02 10.30 -15.91
#